data_AF-W2TW21-F1
#
_entry.id   AF-W2TW21-F1
#
_cell.length_a   1.000
_cell.length_b   1.000
_cell.length_c   1.000
_cell.angle_alpha   90.00
_cell.angle_beta   90.00
_cell.angle_gamma   90.00
#
_symmetry.space_group_name_H-M   'P 1'
#
loop_
_entity.id
_entity.type
_entity.pdbx_description
1 polymer ?
#
loop_
_entity_poly.entity_id
_entity_poly.type
_entity_poly.pdbx_seq_one_letter_code
_entity_poly.pdbx_strand_id
1 'polypeptide(L)'
;MLLLLAVLVPLAWCQSPLSKAWNEALPGVQPFWEKYQTGPHGVVIRGWQFSRCASEQWTNYVVNVSNIVIWPDYPRFPGPIFFNVTMDVSEDLPVDKIEMDLEVRHAVTNKQGSKGWQVIPCQGWNIIDGCDGVGSWYGKMKTNKYSRGFSRYCDMLDKCNEAVKGAHKYIKDAKAQDFLRQNKLCPPPKGHWTMTFSKVFSSEDLPKSFFGPLQSNEYWLTFSFTDGKDRKLGCARLWVDVCKYHLQDKAQKCLRDPNAFKNFINEISSQAEQIRNRG
;
A
#
# COMPACT_ATOMS: atom_id res chain seq x y z
N MET A 1 -37.98 -5.14 -40.67
CA MET A 1 -38.06 -5.83 -39.36
C MET A 1 -36.75 -6.60 -39.10
N LEU A 2 -35.62 -5.90 -39.11
CA LEU A 2 -34.28 -6.52 -39.09
C LEU A 2 -33.22 -5.64 -38.36
N LEU A 3 -33.68 -4.67 -37.57
CA LEU A 3 -32.83 -3.67 -36.89
C LEU A 3 -32.93 -3.71 -35.36
N LEU A 4 -33.63 -4.70 -34.79
CA LEU A 4 -33.90 -4.81 -33.34
C LEU A 4 -33.18 -5.96 -32.63
N LEU A 5 -32.35 -6.74 -33.34
CA LEU A 5 -31.64 -7.90 -32.77
C LEU A 5 -30.15 -7.64 -32.45
N ALA A 6 -29.62 -6.45 -32.73
CA ALA A 6 -28.23 -6.10 -32.43
C ALA A 6 -28.01 -5.47 -31.04
N VAL A 7 -29.05 -5.35 -30.21
CA VAL A 7 -28.99 -4.68 -28.88
C VAL A 7 -28.93 -5.68 -27.71
N LEU A 8 -28.88 -6.99 -27.99
CA LEU A 8 -28.78 -8.05 -26.97
C LEU A 8 -27.42 -8.75 -26.97
N VAL A 9 -26.34 -8.04 -27.32
CA VAL A 9 -25.02 -8.42 -26.80
C VAL A 9 -25.01 -7.87 -25.38
N PRO A 10 -25.09 -8.70 -24.31
CA PRO A 10 -24.73 -8.17 -23.02
C PRO A 10 -23.31 -7.66 -23.23
N LEU A 11 -23.11 -6.38 -22.98
CA LEU A 11 -21.82 -5.82 -22.61
C LEU A 11 -21.26 -6.80 -21.58
N ALA A 12 -20.52 -7.79 -22.05
CA ALA A 12 -19.68 -8.65 -21.27
C ALA A 12 -18.61 -7.69 -20.77
N TRP A 13 -18.98 -6.98 -19.71
CA TRP A 13 -18.05 -6.35 -18.81
C TRP A 13 -17.02 -7.43 -18.56
N CYS A 14 -15.85 -7.28 -19.15
CA CYS A 14 -14.69 -8.04 -18.77
C CYS A 14 -14.55 -7.80 -17.27
N GLN A 15 -15.14 -8.69 -16.46
CA GLN A 15 -14.97 -8.67 -15.03
C GLN A 15 -13.47 -8.82 -14.82
N SER A 16 -12.88 -7.87 -14.09
CA SER A 16 -11.45 -7.94 -13.81
C SER A 16 -11.14 -9.32 -13.20
N PRO A 17 -9.97 -9.92 -13.45
CA PRO A 17 -9.60 -11.21 -12.85
C PRO A 17 -9.82 -11.24 -11.32
N LEU A 18 -9.62 -10.09 -10.67
CA LEU A 18 -9.89 -9.88 -9.24
C LEU A 18 -11.40 -9.93 -8.91
N SER A 19 -12.26 -9.28 -9.72
CA SER A 19 -13.72 -9.35 -9.56
C SER A 19 -14.24 -10.78 -9.77
N LYS A 20 -13.68 -11.53 -10.72
CA LYS A 20 -14.04 -12.92 -10.96
C LYS A 20 -13.62 -13.82 -9.80
N ALA A 21 -12.36 -13.74 -9.36
CA ALA A 21 -11.86 -14.50 -8.22
C ALA A 21 -12.61 -14.16 -6.91
N TRP A 22 -12.97 -12.89 -6.71
CA TRP A 22 -13.80 -12.48 -5.58
C TRP A 22 -15.21 -13.05 -5.65
N ASN A 23 -15.86 -13.01 -6.82
CA ASN A 23 -17.19 -13.59 -6.99
C ASN A 23 -17.20 -15.12 -6.79
N GLU A 24 -16.12 -15.79 -7.16
CA GLU A 24 -15.93 -17.23 -6.95
C GLU A 24 -15.68 -17.54 -5.46
N ALA A 25 -14.85 -16.75 -4.78
CA ALA A 25 -14.51 -16.97 -3.37
C ALA A 25 -15.59 -16.49 -2.39
N LEU A 26 -16.31 -15.41 -2.72
CA LEU A 26 -17.30 -14.74 -1.88
C LEU A 26 -18.56 -14.35 -2.68
N PRO A 27 -19.36 -15.32 -3.15
CA PRO A 27 -20.52 -15.06 -4.00
C PRO A 27 -21.56 -14.15 -3.32
N GLY A 28 -21.95 -13.08 -4.01
CA GLY A 28 -22.98 -12.13 -3.55
C GLY A 28 -22.53 -11.14 -2.49
N VAL A 29 -21.24 -11.13 -2.11
CA VAL A 29 -20.65 -10.07 -1.28
C VAL A 29 -20.02 -9.04 -2.21
N GLN A 30 -20.57 -7.81 -2.22
CA GLN A 30 -19.98 -6.74 -3.03
C GLN A 30 -18.54 -6.48 -2.54
N PRO A 31 -17.55 -6.46 -3.45
CA PRO A 31 -16.19 -6.13 -3.06
C PRO A 31 -16.13 -4.75 -2.45
N PHE A 32 -15.39 -4.59 -1.35
CA PHE A 32 -15.29 -3.30 -0.68
C PHE A 32 -14.71 -2.23 -1.63
N TRP A 33 -13.90 -2.61 -2.63
CA TRP A 33 -13.36 -1.67 -3.61
C TRP A 33 -14.40 -1.08 -4.57
N GLU A 34 -15.57 -1.69 -4.64
CA GLU A 34 -16.72 -1.20 -5.41
C GLU A 34 -17.69 -0.40 -4.54
N LYS A 35 -17.60 -0.54 -3.20
CA LYS A 35 -18.51 0.10 -2.24
C LYS A 35 -18.21 1.58 -2.03
N TYR A 36 -16.94 1.96 -2.03
CA TYR A 36 -16.51 3.34 -1.75
C TYR A 36 -16.35 4.16 -3.04
N GLN A 37 -17.45 4.40 -3.77
CA GLN A 37 -17.50 5.40 -4.84
C GLN A 37 -17.77 6.81 -4.29
N THR A 38 -17.00 7.23 -3.29
CA THR A 38 -17.14 8.58 -2.75
C THR A 38 -16.22 9.49 -3.53
N GLY A 39 -16.76 10.27 -4.48
CA GLY A 39 -16.22 11.49 -5.14
C GLY A 39 -14.71 11.68 -5.40
N PRO A 40 -14.33 12.64 -6.25
CA PRO A 40 -12.91 12.97 -6.45
C PRO A 40 -12.35 13.56 -5.14
N HIS A 41 -11.52 12.78 -4.45
CA HIS A 41 -10.83 13.19 -3.23
C HIS A 41 -9.38 13.55 -3.52
N GLY A 42 -8.88 14.51 -2.75
CA GLY A 42 -7.47 14.85 -2.69
C GLY A 42 -6.91 14.52 -1.32
N VAL A 43 -5.59 14.38 -1.26
CA VAL A 43 -4.82 14.25 -0.02
C VAL A 43 -3.70 15.26 -0.02
N VAL A 44 -3.43 15.86 1.12
CA VAL A 44 -2.18 16.58 1.38
C VAL A 44 -1.49 15.93 2.58
N ILE A 45 -0.19 15.66 2.44
CA ILE A 45 0.64 15.28 3.59
C ILE A 45 1.07 16.60 4.26
N ARG A 46 0.67 16.80 5.51
CA ARG A 46 0.94 18.01 6.30
C ARG A 46 2.25 17.95 7.08
N GLY A 47 2.80 16.76 7.22
CA GLY A 47 4.07 16.50 7.85
C GLY A 47 4.41 15.02 7.76
N TRP A 48 5.69 14.70 7.84
CA TRP A 48 6.17 13.33 7.88
C TRP A 48 7.43 13.22 8.74
N GLN A 49 7.71 12.02 9.21
CA GLN A 49 8.91 11.72 9.98
C GLN A 49 9.35 10.29 9.72
N PHE A 50 10.60 10.13 9.32
CA PHE A 50 11.23 8.82 9.22
C PHE A 50 11.73 8.37 10.60
N SER A 51 11.57 7.08 10.88
CA SER A 51 12.09 6.41 12.05
C SER A 51 12.57 5.02 11.67
N ARG A 52 13.70 4.60 12.23
CA ARG A 52 14.15 3.22 12.10
C ARG A 52 13.27 2.31 12.96
N CYS A 53 13.11 1.07 12.53
CA CYS A 53 12.49 0.08 13.40
C CYS A 53 13.41 -0.16 14.61
N ALA A 54 12.84 -0.23 15.81
CA ALA A 54 13.60 -0.37 17.05
C ALA A 54 13.01 -1.53 17.85
N SER A 55 13.09 -2.74 17.30
CA SER A 55 12.73 -3.97 18.02
C SER A 55 13.90 -4.94 18.05
N GLU A 56 13.92 -5.83 19.04
CA GLU A 56 14.92 -6.89 19.19
C GLU A 56 15.03 -7.82 17.98
N GLN A 57 14.01 -7.85 17.12
CA GLN A 57 13.99 -8.62 15.87
C GLN A 57 14.85 -7.98 14.77
N TRP A 58 15.25 -6.71 14.93
CA TRP A 58 15.96 -5.92 13.93
C TRP A 58 17.30 -5.40 14.46
N THR A 59 18.16 -6.32 14.85
CA THR A 59 19.52 -6.02 15.36
C THR A 59 20.57 -6.03 14.24
N ASN A 60 20.36 -6.82 13.18
CA ASN A 60 21.27 -6.94 12.04
C ASN A 60 20.55 -6.56 10.74
N TYR A 61 20.51 -5.26 10.46
CA TYR A 61 19.96 -4.73 9.20
C TYR A 61 20.89 -5.07 8.04
N VAL A 62 20.44 -5.94 7.13
CA VAL A 62 21.12 -6.12 5.85
C VAL A 62 21.03 -4.85 5.01
N VAL A 63 19.83 -4.28 4.95
CA VAL A 63 19.52 -2.97 4.36
C VAL A 63 19.19 -1.98 5.47
N ASN A 64 20.05 -0.99 5.65
CA ASN A 64 19.87 0.07 6.63
C ASN A 64 19.42 1.35 5.94
N VAL A 65 18.17 1.76 6.17
CA VAL A 65 17.66 3.05 5.68
C VAL A 65 18.10 4.15 6.64
N SER A 66 18.86 5.12 6.13
CA SER A 66 19.40 6.23 6.92
C SER A 66 18.47 7.44 6.88
N ASN A 67 17.83 7.71 5.75
CA ASN A 67 16.94 8.86 5.61
C ASN A 67 15.84 8.62 4.56
N ILE A 68 14.67 9.22 4.79
CA ILE A 68 13.60 9.34 3.80
C ILE A 68 13.10 10.79 3.82
N VAL A 69 13.22 11.46 2.69
CA VAL A 69 12.74 12.83 2.48
C VAL A 69 11.60 12.80 1.47
N ILE A 70 10.49 13.46 1.79
CA ILE A 70 9.36 13.65 0.89
C ILE A 70 9.37 15.10 0.41
N TRP A 71 9.08 15.36 -0.86
CA TRP A 71 8.97 16.71 -1.40
C TRP A 71 7.76 16.79 -2.35
N PRO A 72 7.07 17.94 -2.47
CA PRO A 72 7.25 19.21 -1.75
C PRO A 72 6.90 19.16 -0.26
N ASP A 73 7.12 20.25 0.49
CA ASP A 73 6.84 20.38 1.94
C ASP A 73 5.37 20.08 2.32
N TYR A 74 4.48 20.11 1.33
CA TYR A 74 3.09 19.69 1.42
C TYR A 74 2.68 18.96 0.15
N PRO A 75 3.14 17.72 -0.06
CA PRO A 75 2.87 16.99 -1.28
C PRO A 75 1.37 16.71 -1.36
N ARG A 76 0.80 17.03 -2.52
CA ARG A 76 -0.62 16.90 -2.79
C ARG A 76 -0.85 15.80 -3.80
N PHE A 77 -1.89 15.02 -3.52
CA PHE A 77 -2.48 14.08 -4.44
C PHE A 77 -3.89 14.56 -4.83
N PRO A 78 -4.28 14.47 -6.11
CA PRO A 78 -3.42 14.18 -7.27
C PRO A 78 -2.36 15.27 -7.45
N GLY A 79 -1.18 14.90 -7.92
CA GLY A 79 -0.06 15.82 -8.05
C GLY A 79 1.31 15.15 -7.96
N PRO A 80 2.39 15.93 -8.10
CA PRO A 80 3.74 15.42 -8.04
C PRO A 80 4.16 15.11 -6.61
N ILE A 81 4.71 13.93 -6.40
CA ILE A 81 5.31 13.52 -5.13
C ILE A 81 6.69 12.94 -5.41
N PHE A 82 7.66 13.39 -4.63
CA PHE A 82 9.05 12.98 -4.74
C PHE A 82 9.49 12.36 -3.43
N PHE A 83 10.20 11.25 -3.52
CA PHE A 83 10.79 10.57 -2.38
C PHE A 83 12.28 10.40 -2.63
N ASN A 84 13.10 10.85 -1.69
CA ASN A 84 14.51 10.55 -1.68
C ASN A 84 14.80 9.60 -0.52
N VAL A 85 15.39 8.45 -0.82
CA VAL A 85 15.72 7.42 0.15
C VAL A 85 17.22 7.20 0.10
N THR A 86 17.87 7.33 1.26
CA THR A 86 19.27 6.97 1.43
C THR A 86 19.36 5.68 2.23
N MET A 87 20.11 4.71 1.72
CA MET A 87 20.25 3.40 2.34
C MET A 87 21.63 2.79 2.12
N ASP A 88 22.03 1.94 3.06
CA ASP A 88 23.26 1.14 3.00
C ASP A 88 22.90 -0.35 2.91
N VAL A 89 23.42 -1.02 1.90
CA VAL A 89 23.26 -2.47 1.68
C VAL A 89 24.58 -3.15 2.04
N SER A 90 24.58 -3.97 3.09
CA SER A 90 25.80 -4.52 3.69
C SER A 90 26.31 -5.82 3.05
N GLU A 91 25.42 -6.56 2.37
CA GLU A 91 25.73 -7.81 1.67
C GLU A 91 24.88 -7.94 0.39
N ASP A 92 25.14 -8.96 -0.43
CA ASP A 92 24.34 -9.20 -1.63
C ASP A 92 22.93 -9.69 -1.28
N LEU A 93 21.93 -9.01 -1.84
CA LEU A 93 20.52 -9.32 -1.62
C LEU A 93 20.07 -10.53 -2.46
N PRO A 94 19.06 -11.29 -1.99
CA PRO A 94 18.54 -12.46 -2.70
C PRO A 94 17.93 -12.06 -4.05
N VAL A 95 18.34 -12.77 -5.10
CA VAL A 95 17.86 -12.56 -6.47
C VAL A 95 16.61 -13.38 -6.81
N ASP A 96 16.29 -14.38 -5.98
CA ASP A 96 15.16 -15.27 -6.24
C ASP A 96 13.84 -14.64 -5.82
N LYS A 97 13.80 -14.02 -4.62
CA LYS A 97 12.56 -13.49 -4.04
C LYS A 97 12.85 -12.47 -2.93
N ILE A 98 12.08 -11.38 -2.94
CA ILE A 98 11.99 -10.44 -1.81
C ILE A 98 10.52 -10.17 -1.52
N GLU A 99 10.10 -10.37 -0.28
CA GLU A 99 8.75 -10.03 0.18
C GLU A 99 8.76 -8.73 0.98
N MET A 100 7.69 -7.94 0.87
CA MET A 100 7.46 -6.76 1.69
C MET A 100 6.17 -6.90 2.48
N ASP A 101 6.26 -6.72 3.78
CA ASP A 101 5.14 -6.65 4.71
C ASP A 101 4.90 -5.17 5.08
N LEU A 102 3.70 -4.65 4.78
CA LEU A 102 3.26 -3.30 5.14
C LEU A 102 2.29 -3.34 6.34
N GLU A 103 2.60 -2.62 7.40
CA GLU A 103 1.67 -2.32 8.49
C GLU A 103 1.28 -0.85 8.48
N VAL A 104 -0.02 -0.58 8.54
CA VAL A 104 -0.57 0.76 8.61
C VAL A 104 -1.28 0.91 9.94
N ARG A 105 -0.87 1.88 10.74
CA ARG A 105 -1.58 2.28 11.95
C ARG A 105 -2.09 3.69 11.82
N HIS A 106 -3.25 3.99 12.38
CA HIS A 106 -3.77 5.35 12.50
C HIS A 106 -3.86 5.78 13.96
N ALA A 107 -3.76 7.09 14.19
CA ALA A 107 -3.90 7.65 15.53
C ALA A 107 -5.35 7.52 16.01
N VAL A 108 -5.49 7.14 17.28
CA VAL A 108 -6.76 7.09 18.00
C VAL A 108 -6.61 7.77 19.36
N THR A 109 -7.68 8.38 19.84
CA THR A 109 -7.75 8.88 21.21
C THR A 109 -8.46 7.83 22.06
N ASN A 110 -7.81 7.34 23.11
CA ASN A 110 -8.45 6.38 24.00
C ASN A 110 -9.46 7.08 24.93
N LYS A 111 -10.24 6.29 25.68
CA LYS A 111 -11.26 6.82 26.62
C LYS A 111 -10.67 7.75 27.70
N GLN A 112 -9.37 7.68 27.94
CA GLN A 112 -8.63 8.49 28.92
C GLN A 112 -8.02 9.76 28.30
N GLY A 113 -8.30 10.05 27.02
CA GLY A 113 -7.80 11.23 26.31
C GLY A 113 -6.36 11.09 25.78
N SER A 114 -5.66 9.99 26.07
CA SER A 114 -4.31 9.75 25.57
C SER A 114 -4.30 9.19 24.14
N LYS A 115 -3.25 9.52 23.40
CA LYS A 115 -3.07 9.12 22.00
C LYS A 115 -2.50 7.71 21.91
N GLY A 116 -3.20 6.84 21.19
CA GLY A 116 -2.79 5.49 20.85
C GLY A 116 -2.72 5.27 19.35
N TRP A 117 -2.30 4.07 18.95
CA TRP A 117 -2.18 3.67 17.54
C TRP A 117 -2.93 2.36 17.31
N GLN A 118 -3.88 2.37 16.37
CA GLN A 118 -4.64 1.17 15.99
C GLN A 118 -4.25 0.76 14.57
N VAL A 119 -4.16 -0.55 14.36
CA VAL A 119 -3.80 -1.16 13.08
C VAL A 119 -5.01 -1.12 12.15
N ILE A 120 -4.81 -0.70 10.90
CA ILE A 120 -5.84 -0.70 9.86
C ILE A 120 -5.83 -2.07 9.17
N PRO A 121 -6.95 -2.81 9.13
CA PRO A 121 -7.07 -4.07 8.41
C PRO A 121 -6.61 -4.01 6.94
N CYS A 122 -5.96 -5.07 6.44
CA CYS A 122 -5.56 -5.22 5.04
C CYS A 122 -6.81 -5.35 4.18
N GLN A 123 -6.82 -4.65 3.05
CA GLN A 123 -7.90 -4.60 2.09
C GLN A 123 -7.35 -4.69 0.66
N GLY A 124 -8.02 -5.44 -0.20
CA GLY A 124 -7.72 -5.45 -1.65
C GLY A 124 -6.67 -6.47 -2.06
N TRP A 125 -6.31 -7.38 -1.16
CA TRP A 125 -5.48 -8.53 -1.47
C TRP A 125 -6.09 -9.35 -2.61
N ASN A 126 -5.23 -9.81 -3.51
CA ASN A 126 -5.57 -10.86 -4.43
C ASN A 126 -5.80 -12.14 -3.61
N ILE A 127 -7.05 -12.62 -3.62
CA ILE A 127 -7.49 -13.80 -2.87
C ILE A 127 -6.70 -15.06 -3.28
N ILE A 128 -6.14 -15.09 -4.49
CA ILE A 128 -5.47 -16.25 -5.04
C ILE A 128 -4.08 -16.45 -4.43
N ASP A 129 -3.33 -15.38 -4.20
CA ASP A 129 -1.92 -15.45 -3.79
C ASP A 129 -1.65 -14.78 -2.42
N GLY A 130 -2.62 -14.07 -1.84
CA GLY A 130 -2.41 -13.38 -0.56
C GLY A 130 -1.72 -12.01 -0.69
N CYS A 131 -1.49 -11.54 -1.92
CA CYS A 131 -0.61 -10.43 -2.22
C CYS A 131 -1.38 -9.15 -2.60
N ASP A 132 -0.70 -7.99 -2.66
CA ASP A 132 -1.20 -6.73 -3.26
C ASP A 132 -2.36 -6.01 -2.52
N GLY A 133 -2.40 -6.10 -1.18
CA GLY A 133 -3.36 -5.36 -0.35
C GLY A 133 -2.84 -4.03 0.25
N VAL A 134 -3.77 -3.13 0.61
CA VAL A 134 -3.53 -1.90 1.39
C VAL A 134 -4.05 -2.09 2.82
N GLY A 135 -3.19 -1.97 3.85
CA GLY A 135 -3.56 -2.11 5.28
C GLY A 135 -2.72 -3.17 6.01
N SER A 136 -3.29 -3.92 6.97
CA SER A 136 -2.61 -4.94 7.80
C SER A 136 -3.55 -6.08 8.19
N TRP A 137 -3.19 -7.32 7.88
CA TRP A 137 -3.99 -8.51 8.15
C TRP A 137 -4.50 -8.71 9.60
N TYR A 138 -5.71 -9.27 9.71
CA TYR A 138 -6.21 -9.98 10.89
C TYR A 138 -6.59 -11.38 10.43
N GLY A 139 -5.87 -12.40 10.88
CA GLY A 139 -6.23 -13.77 10.52
C GLY A 139 -5.45 -14.79 11.32
N LYS A 140 -6.19 -15.85 11.66
CA LYS A 140 -5.85 -16.88 12.62
C LYS A 140 -4.76 -17.79 12.04
N MET A 141 -3.67 -18.02 12.78
CA MET A 141 -2.75 -19.12 12.48
C MET A 141 -3.44 -20.47 12.75
N LYS A 142 -2.86 -21.56 12.24
CA LYS A 142 -3.27 -22.96 12.53
C LYS A 142 -3.26 -23.33 14.03
N THR A 143 -2.71 -22.47 14.88
CA THR A 143 -2.84 -22.52 16.33
C THR A 143 -3.78 -21.38 16.76
N ASN A 144 -4.65 -21.61 17.75
CA ASN A 144 -5.66 -20.67 18.28
C ASN A 144 -5.08 -19.35 18.87
N LYS A 145 -4.26 -18.63 18.11
CA LYS A 145 -3.60 -17.37 18.47
C LYS A 145 -3.86 -16.39 17.33
N TYR A 146 -4.57 -15.31 17.62
CA TYR A 146 -4.75 -14.19 16.71
C TYR A 146 -3.42 -13.44 16.60
N SER A 147 -2.72 -13.56 15.47
CA SER A 147 -1.57 -12.72 15.17
C SER A 147 -1.97 -11.59 14.24
N ARG A 148 -1.54 -10.37 14.58
CA ARG A 148 -1.58 -9.19 13.71
C ARG A 148 -0.73 -9.53 12.48
N GLY A 149 -1.29 -9.53 11.30
CA GLY A 149 -0.52 -9.71 10.08
C GLY A 149 -0.39 -8.39 9.33
N PHE A 150 0.51 -8.36 8.36
CA PHE A 150 0.81 -7.22 7.51
C PHE A 150 0.10 -7.43 6.16
N SER A 151 -0.07 -6.40 5.33
CA SER A 151 -0.33 -6.65 3.90
C SER A 151 0.96 -7.13 3.28
N ARG A 152 0.96 -8.31 2.66
CA ARG A 152 2.16 -8.88 2.04
C ARG A 152 2.20 -8.55 0.55
N TYR A 153 3.36 -8.18 0.07
CA TYR A 153 3.70 -8.04 -1.34
C TYR A 153 4.74 -9.10 -1.63
N CYS A 154 4.33 -10.12 -2.38
CA CYS A 154 5.03 -11.41 -2.42
C CYS A 154 6.24 -11.44 -3.34
N ASP A 155 6.35 -10.52 -4.31
CA ASP A 155 7.56 -10.34 -5.08
C ASP A 155 7.82 -8.86 -5.41
N MET A 156 8.75 -8.28 -4.67
CA MET A 156 9.21 -6.91 -4.87
C MET A 156 10.24 -6.78 -5.99
N LEU A 157 10.87 -7.88 -6.43
CA LEU A 157 11.86 -7.85 -7.50
C LEU A 157 11.19 -7.53 -8.84
N ASP A 158 10.02 -8.12 -9.10
CA ASP A 158 9.23 -7.80 -10.29
C ASP A 158 8.82 -6.32 -10.32
N LYS A 159 8.30 -5.81 -9.21
CA LYS A 159 7.93 -4.38 -9.07
C LYS A 159 9.14 -3.46 -9.24
N CYS A 160 10.30 -3.85 -8.70
CA CYS A 160 11.55 -3.14 -8.91
C CYS A 160 11.93 -3.11 -10.39
N ASN A 161 11.91 -4.26 -11.07
CA ASN A 161 12.24 -4.39 -12.48
C ASN A 161 11.30 -3.57 -13.38
N GLU A 162 10.00 -3.56 -13.09
CA GLU A 162 9.02 -2.71 -13.78
C GLU A 162 9.34 -1.22 -13.62
N ALA A 163 9.64 -0.78 -12.39
CA ALA A 163 10.01 0.60 -12.10
C ALA A 163 11.30 1.01 -12.82
N VAL A 164 12.33 0.15 -12.82
CA VAL A 164 13.61 0.39 -13.50
C VAL A 164 13.44 0.51 -15.01
N LYS A 165 12.67 -0.40 -15.62
CA LYS A 165 12.33 -0.33 -17.05
C LYS A 165 11.62 0.99 -17.39
N GLY A 166 10.67 1.41 -16.54
CA GLY A 166 9.96 2.68 -16.68
C GLY A 166 10.84 3.91 -16.49
N ALA A 167 11.89 3.81 -15.66
CA ALA A 167 12.81 4.91 -15.35
C ALA A 167 13.93 5.07 -16.40
N HIS A 168 14.35 4.00 -17.08
CA HIS A 168 15.45 4.02 -18.06
C HIS A 168 15.33 5.16 -19.09
N LYS A 169 14.10 5.49 -19.54
CA LYS A 169 13.85 6.57 -20.52
C LYS A 169 14.19 7.99 -20.03
N TYR A 170 14.33 8.19 -18.72
CA TYR A 170 14.62 9.51 -18.13
C TYR A 170 16.09 9.70 -17.77
N ILE A 171 16.92 8.66 -17.92
CA ILE A 171 18.34 8.68 -17.55
C ILE A 171 19.15 9.13 -18.75
N LYS A 172 19.91 10.21 -18.59
CA LYS A 172 20.73 10.80 -19.66
C LYS A 172 22.18 10.31 -19.65
N ASP A 173 22.64 9.74 -18.53
CA ASP A 173 23.99 9.21 -18.40
C ASP A 173 24.11 7.83 -19.06
N ALA A 174 25.05 7.68 -20.00
CA ALA A 174 25.21 6.46 -20.77
C ALA A 174 25.66 5.26 -19.92
N LYS A 175 26.52 5.47 -18.91
CA LYS A 175 26.98 4.39 -18.03
C LYS A 175 25.84 3.89 -17.14
N ALA A 176 25.03 4.80 -16.62
CA ALA A 176 23.84 4.47 -15.86
C ALA A 176 22.79 3.76 -16.72
N GLN A 177 22.59 4.19 -17.98
CA GLN A 177 21.71 3.47 -18.92
C GLN A 177 22.20 2.04 -19.15
N ASP A 178 23.49 1.83 -19.44
CA ASP A 178 24.05 0.50 -19.68
C ASP A 178 23.97 -0.39 -18.44
N PHE A 179 24.21 0.16 -17.25
CA PHE A 179 24.04 -0.56 -15.99
C PHE A 179 22.60 -1.05 -15.79
N LEU A 180 21.61 -0.22 -16.09
CA LEU A 180 20.19 -0.58 -15.95
C LEU A 180 19.70 -1.52 -17.05
N ARG A 181 20.25 -1.43 -18.27
CA ARG A 181 19.98 -2.39 -19.36
C ARG A 181 20.44 -3.79 -19.00
N GLN A 182 21.52 -3.92 -18.24
CA GLN A 182 21.99 -5.20 -17.71
C GLN A 182 21.12 -5.73 -16.56
N ASN A 183 20.08 -4.99 -16.16
CA ASN A 183 19.13 -5.32 -15.10
C ASN A 183 19.77 -5.67 -13.74
N LYS A 184 20.93 -5.06 -13.46
CA LYS A 184 21.72 -5.32 -12.25
C LYS A 184 21.28 -4.53 -11.01
N LEU A 185 20.19 -3.76 -11.11
CA LEU A 185 19.73 -2.90 -10.01
C LEU A 185 18.72 -3.59 -9.08
N CYS A 186 18.07 -4.68 -9.51
CA CYS A 186 17.03 -5.35 -8.75
C CYS A 186 17.49 -6.78 -8.40
N PRO A 187 17.78 -7.10 -7.13
CA PRO A 187 17.83 -6.18 -5.99
C PRO A 187 19.06 -5.24 -6.04
N PRO A 188 19.05 -4.12 -5.29
CA PRO A 188 20.19 -3.20 -5.27
C PRO A 188 21.47 -3.91 -4.80
N PRO A 189 22.58 -3.81 -5.55
CA PRO A 189 23.86 -4.40 -5.14
C PRO A 189 24.36 -3.87 -3.80
N LYS A 190 25.31 -4.58 -3.18
CA LYS A 190 26.01 -4.09 -1.99
C LYS A 190 26.60 -2.69 -2.21
N GLY A 191 26.38 -1.79 -1.25
CA GLY A 191 26.93 -0.44 -1.29
C GLY A 191 26.03 0.62 -0.68
N HIS A 192 26.47 1.87 -0.81
CA HIS A 192 25.73 3.05 -0.39
C HIS A 192 24.88 3.57 -1.55
N TRP A 193 23.58 3.77 -1.30
CA TRP A 193 22.62 4.17 -2.32
C TRP A 193 21.85 5.41 -1.88
N THR A 194 21.67 6.33 -2.83
CA THR A 194 20.68 7.39 -2.74
C THR A 194 19.78 7.28 -3.96
N MET A 195 18.51 6.98 -3.71
CA MET A 195 17.49 6.76 -4.74
C MET A 195 16.45 7.86 -4.66
N THR A 196 16.28 8.59 -5.77
CA THR A 196 15.20 9.57 -5.92
C THR A 196 14.11 9.01 -6.81
N PHE A 197 12.91 8.88 -6.26
CA PHE A 197 11.70 8.56 -6.99
C PHE A 197 10.91 9.84 -7.24
N SER A 198 10.53 10.06 -8.49
CA SER A 198 9.66 11.16 -8.91
C SER A 198 8.49 10.59 -9.70
N LYS A 199 7.27 10.82 -9.23
CA LYS A 199 6.07 10.47 -9.97
C LYS A 199 5.01 11.57 -9.80
N VAL A 200 4.39 11.92 -10.91
CA VAL A 200 3.12 12.66 -10.90
C VAL A 200 2.02 11.63 -10.76
N PHE A 201 1.35 11.64 -9.61
CA PHE A 201 0.27 10.72 -9.32
C PHE A 201 -1.07 11.31 -9.74
N SER A 202 -1.80 10.59 -10.57
CA SER A 202 -3.18 10.89 -10.96
C SER A 202 -4.17 10.11 -10.10
N SER A 203 -5.44 10.53 -10.09
CA SER A 203 -6.52 9.76 -9.44
C SER A 203 -6.68 8.35 -10.02
N GLU A 204 -6.24 8.11 -11.24
CA GLU A 204 -6.30 6.83 -11.94
C GLU A 204 -5.18 5.87 -11.51
N ASP A 205 -4.08 6.40 -10.95
CA ASP A 205 -2.98 5.60 -10.41
C ASP A 205 -3.34 4.89 -9.09
N LEU A 206 -4.47 5.24 -8.46
CA LEU A 206 -4.92 4.63 -7.22
C LEU A 206 -6.10 3.68 -7.47
N PRO A 207 -6.20 2.59 -6.68
CA PRO A 207 -7.40 1.77 -6.65
C PRO A 207 -8.64 2.64 -6.37
N LYS A 208 -9.76 2.34 -7.07
CA LYS A 208 -11.01 3.14 -7.02
C LYS A 208 -11.53 3.44 -5.61
N SER A 209 -11.18 2.61 -4.62
CA SER A 209 -11.62 2.73 -3.22
C SER A 209 -10.55 3.19 -2.24
N PHE A 210 -9.36 3.56 -2.71
CA PHE A 210 -8.25 3.94 -1.85
C PHE A 210 -8.65 5.01 -0.82
N PHE A 211 -9.45 5.99 -1.24
CA PHE A 211 -9.90 7.07 -0.37
C PHE A 211 -11.02 6.68 0.60
N GLY A 212 -11.74 5.58 0.40
CA GLY A 212 -12.88 5.21 1.23
C GLY A 212 -12.55 5.19 2.74
N PRO A 213 -11.64 4.29 3.17
CA PRO A 213 -11.27 4.16 4.59
C PRO A 213 -10.29 5.25 5.06
N LEU A 214 -9.64 5.97 4.13
CA LEU A 214 -8.70 7.03 4.49
C LEU A 214 -9.44 8.23 5.10
N GLN A 215 -8.93 8.75 6.21
CA GLN A 215 -9.45 9.90 6.93
C GLN A 215 -8.34 10.94 7.11
N SER A 216 -8.70 12.19 7.39
CA SER A 216 -7.70 13.16 7.82
C SER A 216 -7.24 12.81 9.23
N ASN A 217 -6.03 12.25 9.33
CA ASN A 217 -5.47 11.74 10.56
C ASN A 217 -3.96 11.53 10.41
N GLU A 218 -3.33 11.18 11.53
CA GLU A 218 -1.96 10.72 11.53
C GLU A 218 -1.88 9.20 11.34
N TYR A 219 -0.86 8.77 10.61
CA TYR A 219 -0.61 7.38 10.27
C TYR A 219 0.85 7.00 10.50
N TRP A 220 1.09 5.78 10.94
CA TRP A 220 2.40 5.12 10.88
C TRP A 220 2.35 4.03 9.82
N LEU A 221 3.27 4.09 8.87
CA LEU A 221 3.54 3.07 7.88
C LEU A 221 4.82 2.35 8.30
N THR A 222 4.75 1.04 8.51
CA THR A 222 5.91 0.21 8.81
C THR A 222 6.11 -0.76 7.66
N PHE A 223 7.25 -0.65 6.98
CA PHE A 223 7.65 -1.52 5.88
C PHE A 223 8.70 -2.50 6.41
N SER A 224 8.48 -3.80 6.21
CA SER A 224 9.41 -4.86 6.60
C SER A 224 9.73 -5.72 5.39
N PHE A 225 11.01 -5.96 5.12
CA PHE A 225 11.45 -6.74 3.96
C PHE A 225 12.06 -8.07 4.38
N THR A 226 11.73 -9.14 3.66
CA THR A 226 12.27 -10.50 3.88
C THR A 226 12.70 -11.17 2.58
N ASP A 227 13.50 -12.23 2.67
CA ASP A 227 13.97 -13.02 1.51
C ASP A 227 13.01 -14.13 1.07
N GLY A 228 11.76 -14.13 1.57
CA GLY A 228 10.79 -15.21 1.35
C GLY A 228 11.07 -16.51 2.14
N LYS A 229 12.17 -16.58 2.90
CA LYS A 229 12.49 -17.64 3.87
C LYS A 229 12.48 -17.10 5.30
N ASP A 230 11.70 -16.03 5.53
CA ASP A 230 11.57 -15.28 6.77
C ASP A 230 12.84 -14.59 7.30
N ARG A 231 13.95 -14.61 6.54
CA ARG A 231 15.14 -13.82 6.91
C ARG A 231 14.82 -12.34 6.76
N LYS A 232 15.08 -11.58 7.82
CA LYS A 232 14.84 -10.14 7.85
C LYS A 232 15.95 -9.39 7.10
N LEU A 233 15.57 -8.59 6.10
CA LEU A 233 16.50 -7.83 5.27
C LEU A 233 16.58 -6.37 5.71
N GLY A 234 15.44 -5.72 5.91
CA GLY A 234 15.39 -4.32 6.32
C GLY A 234 14.02 -3.91 6.85
N CYS A 235 13.98 -2.83 7.61
CA CYS A 235 12.73 -2.26 8.11
C CYS A 235 12.79 -0.73 8.14
N ALA A 236 11.72 -0.10 7.69
CA ALA A 236 11.58 1.34 7.64
C ALA A 236 10.24 1.76 8.20
N ARG A 237 10.20 2.83 8.99
CA ARG A 237 8.97 3.37 9.55
C ARG A 237 8.79 4.83 9.15
N LEU A 238 7.60 5.17 8.69
CA LEU A 238 7.26 6.52 8.25
C LEU A 238 5.98 6.97 8.96
N TRP A 239 6.08 8.04 9.73
CA TRP A 239 4.91 8.75 10.21
C TRP A 239 4.49 9.77 9.16
N VAL A 240 3.19 9.89 8.92
CA VAL A 240 2.61 10.90 8.03
C VAL A 240 1.35 11.49 8.67
N ASP A 241 1.21 12.81 8.62
CA ASP A 241 -0.04 13.50 8.93
C ASP A 241 -0.76 13.81 7.61
N VAL A 242 -1.95 13.22 7.44
CA VAL A 242 -2.72 13.30 6.20
C VAL A 242 -3.95 14.17 6.41
N CYS A 243 -4.21 15.07 5.48
CA CYS A 243 -5.49 15.75 5.33
C CYS A 243 -6.13 15.32 4.00
N LYS A 244 -7.22 14.57 4.10
CA LYS A 244 -8.10 14.20 2.98
C LYS A 244 -9.15 15.27 2.79
N TYR A 245 -9.42 15.69 1.57
CA TYR A 245 -10.42 16.72 1.26
C TYR A 245 -11.18 16.37 -0.03
N HIS A 246 -12.33 17.00 -0.25
CA HIS A 246 -13.04 16.91 -1.54
C HIS A 246 -12.36 17.84 -2.55
N LEU A 247 -12.00 17.34 -3.73
CA LEU A 247 -11.34 18.17 -4.77
C LEU A 247 -12.22 19.34 -5.25
N GLN A 248 -13.54 19.21 -5.11
CA GLN A 248 -14.51 20.23 -5.49
C GLN A 248 -14.71 21.30 -4.40
N ASP A 249 -14.26 21.06 -3.16
CA ASP A 249 -14.36 22.02 -2.07
C ASP A 249 -13.28 23.11 -2.23
N LYS A 250 -13.72 24.34 -2.50
CA LYS A 250 -12.81 25.51 -2.60
C LYS A 250 -12.05 25.77 -1.30
N ALA A 251 -12.64 25.44 -0.16
CA ALA A 251 -12.00 25.62 1.15
C ALA A 251 -11.03 24.46 1.49
N GLN A 252 -11.05 23.36 0.72
CA GLN A 252 -10.25 22.16 0.92
C GLN A 252 -10.22 21.71 2.39
N LYS A 253 -11.39 21.69 3.03
CA LYS A 253 -11.48 21.38 4.45
C LYS A 253 -11.13 19.91 4.68
N CYS A 254 -10.26 19.67 5.68
CA CYS A 254 -9.88 18.31 6.06
C CYS A 254 -11.11 17.52 6.55
N LEU A 255 -11.37 16.40 5.90
CA LEU A 255 -12.43 15.46 6.21
C LEU A 255 -11.99 14.56 7.35
N ARG A 256 -12.63 14.68 8.50
CA ARG A 256 -12.38 13.84 9.66
C ARG A 256 -13.70 13.36 10.24
N ASP A 257 -13.94 12.06 10.13
CA ASP A 257 -14.99 11.38 10.86
C ASP A 257 -14.37 10.48 11.95
N PRO A 258 -14.54 10.84 13.24
CA PRO A 258 -14.06 10.04 14.37
C PRO A 258 -14.63 8.61 14.41
N ASN A 259 -15.81 8.39 13.81
CA ASN A 259 -16.49 7.10 13.79
C ASN A 259 -16.21 6.29 12.53
N ALA A 260 -15.60 6.87 11.49
CA ALA A 260 -15.36 6.18 10.21
C ALA A 260 -14.61 4.85 10.40
N PHE A 261 -13.57 4.83 11.23
CA PHE A 261 -12.83 3.60 11.49
C PHE A 261 -13.66 2.57 12.28
N LYS A 262 -14.43 3.00 13.27
CA LYS A 262 -15.32 2.10 14.03
C LYS A 262 -16.38 1.47 13.12
N ASN A 263 -17.00 2.29 12.26
CA ASN A 263 -17.98 1.84 11.28
C ASN A 263 -17.33 0.85 10.30
N PHE A 264 -16.14 1.18 9.79
CA PHE A 264 -15.36 0.32 8.92
C PHE A 264 -15.05 -1.05 9.56
N ILE A 265 -14.61 -1.09 10.83
CA ILE A 265 -14.35 -2.36 11.54
C ILE A 265 -15.64 -3.17 11.75
N ASN A 266 -16.74 -2.51 12.10
CA ASN A 266 -18.04 -3.18 12.26
C ASN A 266 -18.51 -3.80 10.95
N GLU A 267 -18.33 -3.10 9.83
CA GLU A 267 -18.65 -3.62 8.50
C GLU A 267 -17.81 -4.86 8.17
N ILE A 268 -16.49 -4.79 8.32
CA ILE A 268 -15.61 -5.95 8.10
C ILE A 268 -16.03 -7.14 8.98
N SER A 269 -16.30 -6.87 10.26
CA SER A 269 -16.68 -7.91 11.21
C SER A 269 -18.00 -8.56 10.83
N SER A 270 -18.99 -7.76 10.41
CA SER A 270 -20.29 -8.25 9.94
C SER A 270 -20.16 -9.10 8.66
N GLN A 271 -19.27 -8.72 7.73
CA GLN A 271 -18.99 -9.52 6.53
C GLN A 271 -18.30 -10.84 6.90
N ALA A 272 -17.32 -10.81 7.80
CA ALA A 272 -16.64 -12.01 8.28
C ALA A 272 -17.59 -12.96 9.02
N GLU A 273 -18.57 -12.44 9.75
CA GLU A 273 -19.59 -13.23 10.44
C GLU A 273 -20.62 -13.84 9.46
N GLN A 274 -21.04 -13.10 8.44
CA GLN A 274 -21.86 -13.64 7.35
C GLN A 274 -21.15 -14.77 6.60
N ILE A 275 -19.83 -14.67 6.41
CA ILE A 275 -19.02 -15.73 5.80
C ILE A 275 -18.98 -16.97 6.72
N ARG A 276 -18.80 -16.77 8.03
CA ARG A 276 -18.75 -17.88 9.01
C ARG A 276 -20.07 -18.64 9.14
N ASN A 277 -21.21 -17.96 9.03
CA ASN A 277 -22.52 -18.58 9.16
C ASN A 277 -22.98 -19.32 7.88
N ARG A 278 -22.21 -19.21 6.78
CA ARG A 278 -22.50 -19.88 5.49
C ARG A 278 -21.65 -21.13 5.24
N GLY A 279 -20.63 -21.39 6.07
CA GLY A 279 -19.82 -22.61 6.05
C GLY A 279 -20.15 -23.51 7.24
#